data_AF-A0A8H7VX14-F1
#
_entry.id   AF-A0A8H7VX14-F1
#
_cell.length_a   1.000
_cell.length_b   1.000
_cell.length_c   1.000
_cell.angle_alpha   90.00
_cell.angle_beta   90.00
_cell.angle_gamma   90.00
#
_symmetry.space_group_name_H-M   'P 1'
#
loop_
_entity.id
_entity.type
_entity.pdbx_description
1 polymer ?
#
loop_
_entity_poly.entity_id
_entity_poly.type
_entity_poly.pdbx_seq_one_letter_code
_entity_poly.pdbx_strand_id
1 'polypeptide(L)'
;MPITTKEYIPFNNKPKRCFKRIKLNTSSIEGVTTYQELVCELDYSYDSLATISVIFDSLRLTYTSNQEHIERLRNNTRLNDMEKELLTAYDDLSLQINHLKKDITKIEQKILKLKDEDGMLSSSSSESWD
;
A
#
# COMPACT_ATOMS: atom_id res chain seq x y z
N MET A 1 35.94 3.32 -30.86
CA MET A 1 35.12 4.39 -30.26
C MET A 1 34.87 4.03 -28.80
N PRO A 2 35.19 4.89 -27.82
CA PRO A 2 34.99 4.55 -26.40
C PRO A 2 33.53 4.78 -26.01
N ILE A 3 33.00 3.84 -25.24
CA ILE A 3 31.62 3.85 -24.73
C ILE A 3 31.60 4.78 -23.51
N THR A 4 30.86 5.89 -23.60
CA THR A 4 30.60 6.82 -22.50
C THR A 4 29.89 6.10 -21.36
N THR A 5 30.55 6.05 -20.21
CA THR A 5 29.98 5.62 -18.92
C THR A 5 28.81 6.52 -18.56
N LYS A 6 27.59 5.96 -18.51
CA LYS A 6 26.43 6.64 -17.96
C LYS A 6 26.68 6.89 -16.47
N GLU A 7 26.67 8.16 -16.08
CA GLU A 7 26.70 8.59 -14.68
C GLU A 7 25.60 7.87 -13.90
N TYR A 8 26.00 7.19 -12.83
CA TYR A 8 25.09 6.69 -11.82
C TYR A 8 24.61 7.89 -11.00
N ILE A 9 23.37 8.32 -11.23
CA ILE A 9 22.69 9.29 -10.36
C ILE A 9 22.05 8.47 -9.23
N PRO A 10 22.57 8.53 -7.99
CA PRO A 10 21.90 7.87 -6.88
C PRO A 10 20.53 8.51 -6.68
N PHE A 11 19.48 7.68 -6.68
CA PHE A 11 18.14 8.09 -6.25
C PHE A 11 18.21 8.49 -4.77
N ASN A 12 18.53 9.75 -4.51
CA ASN A 12 18.53 10.33 -3.17
C ASN A 12 17.10 10.74 -2.78
N ASN A 13 16.14 9.84 -3.00
CA ASN A 13 14.81 10.00 -2.48
C ASN A 13 14.83 9.35 -1.10
N LYS A 14 15.33 10.08 -0.10
CA LYS A 14 15.16 9.67 1.31
C LYS A 14 13.66 9.55 1.49
N PRO A 15 13.09 8.34 1.63
CA PRO A 15 11.67 8.25 1.84
C PRO A 15 11.46 8.90 3.21
N LYS A 16 10.46 9.79 3.32
CA LYS A 16 10.02 10.35 4.59
C LYS A 16 9.41 9.19 5.38
N ARG A 17 10.30 8.33 5.87
CA ARG A 17 10.02 7.04 6.47
C ARG A 17 9.38 7.32 7.81
N CYS A 18 8.06 7.36 7.83
CA CYS A 18 7.27 7.10 9.02
C CYS A 18 7.45 5.61 9.40
N PHE A 19 8.68 5.20 9.69
CA PHE A 19 8.98 3.88 10.27
C PHE A 19 8.64 3.88 11.76
N LYS A 20 7.39 4.20 12.09
CA LYS A 20 6.80 3.64 13.28
C LYS A 20 5.97 2.48 12.79
N ARG A 21 6.53 1.27 12.93
CA ARG A 21 5.71 0.06 13.02
C ARG A 21 4.86 0.29 14.27
N ILE A 22 3.68 0.88 14.10
CA ILE A 22 2.74 1.11 15.20
C ILE A 22 2.34 -0.30 15.64
N LYS A 23 2.98 -0.78 16.70
CA LYS A 23 2.38 -1.82 17.52
C LYS A 23 1.14 -1.14 18.10
N LEU A 24 -0.03 -1.38 17.50
CA LEU A 24 -1.32 -1.05 18.11
C LEU A 24 -1.41 -1.81 19.43
N ASN A 25 -0.90 -1.22 20.49
CA ASN A 25 -1.36 -1.48 21.83
C ASN A 25 -2.31 -0.34 22.18
N THR A 26 -3.58 -0.71 22.26
CA THR A 26 -4.69 0.07 22.77
C THR A 26 -4.38 0.61 24.17
N SER A 27 -3.96 1.87 24.27
CA SER A 27 -4.11 2.66 25.50
C SER A 27 -3.94 4.16 25.19
N SER A 28 -5.09 4.80 24.93
CA SER A 28 -5.48 6.16 25.28
C SER A 28 -4.40 7.26 25.36
N ILE A 29 -4.36 8.17 24.37
CA ILE A 29 -4.23 9.63 24.58
C ILE A 29 -5.01 10.34 23.46
N GLU A 30 -6.17 10.89 23.82
CA GLU A 30 -7.12 11.59 22.94
C GLU A 30 -6.67 13.02 22.63
N GLY A 31 -6.78 13.44 21.37
CA GLY A 31 -7.00 14.85 21.02
C GLY A 31 -6.10 15.45 19.94
N VAL A 32 -4.83 15.07 19.85
CA VAL A 32 -3.87 15.64 18.85
C VAL A 32 -3.22 14.55 17.97
N THR A 33 -3.46 13.29 18.33
CA THR A 33 -2.86 12.08 17.74
C THR A 33 -3.59 11.57 16.50
N THR A 34 -4.84 11.92 16.23
CA THR A 34 -5.65 11.18 15.24
C THR A 34 -5.37 11.52 13.77
N TYR A 35 -5.33 12.80 13.38
CA TYR A 35 -5.21 13.16 11.96
C TYR A 35 -3.84 12.83 11.37
N GLN A 36 -2.76 13.23 12.05
CA GLN A 36 -1.41 13.00 11.55
C GLN A 36 -1.04 11.50 11.55
N GLU A 37 -1.54 10.73 12.52
CA GLU A 37 -1.36 9.27 12.53
C GLU A 37 -2.12 8.62 11.37
N LEU A 38 -3.35 9.04 11.09
CA LEU A 38 -4.12 8.56 9.93
C LEU A 38 -3.42 8.90 8.61
N VAL A 39 -2.85 10.09 8.47
CA VAL A 39 -2.05 10.45 7.28
C VAL A 39 -0.81 9.57 7.16
N CYS A 40 -0.09 9.31 8.27
CA CYS A 40 1.07 8.42 8.24
C CYS A 40 0.69 6.97 7.91
N GLU A 41 -0.44 6.48 8.43
CA GLU A 41 -0.97 5.14 8.15
C GLU A 41 -1.45 5.02 6.69
N LEU A 42 -2.02 6.09 6.15
CA LEU A 42 -2.40 6.19 4.74
C LEU A 42 -1.18 6.11 3.83
N ASP A 43 -0.15 6.91 4.11
CA ASP A 43 1.12 6.89 3.36
C ASP A 43 1.77 5.50 3.41
N TYR A 44 1.82 4.88 4.58
CA TYR A 44 2.33 3.52 4.75
C TYR A 44 1.52 2.49 3.94
N SER A 45 0.19 2.64 3.90
CA SER A 45 -0.70 1.75 3.14
C SER A 45 -0.48 1.91 1.62
N TYR A 46 -0.24 3.11 1.13
CA TYR A 46 0.13 3.38 -0.26
C TYR A 46 1.51 2.79 -0.62
N ASP A 47 2.52 2.96 0.25
CA ASP A 47 3.83 2.33 0.07
C ASP A 47 3.75 0.79 0.06
N SER A 48 2.92 0.23 0.93
CA SER A 48 2.66 -1.21 0.99
C SER A 48 1.98 -1.70 -0.30
N LEU A 49 0.99 -0.96 -0.80
CA LEU A 49 0.32 -1.29 -2.06
C LEU A 49 1.27 -1.22 -3.25
N ALA A 50 2.14 -0.21 -3.30
CA ALA A 50 3.17 -0.08 -4.33
C ALA A 50 4.14 -1.27 -4.30
N THR A 51 4.58 -1.67 -3.10
CA THR A 51 5.46 -2.83 -2.91
C THR A 51 4.81 -4.12 -3.39
N ILE A 52 3.58 -4.37 -2.98
CA ILE A 52 2.83 -5.58 -3.38
C ILE A 52 2.58 -5.58 -4.89
N SER A 53 2.33 -4.43 -5.51
CA SER A 53 2.15 -4.32 -6.96
C SER A 53 3.42 -4.74 -7.71
N VAL A 54 4.60 -4.32 -7.24
CA VAL A 54 5.89 -4.75 -7.83
C VAL A 54 6.11 -6.25 -7.67
N ILE A 55 5.79 -6.81 -6.51
CA ILE A 55 5.91 -8.26 -6.26
C ILE A 55 4.96 -9.02 -7.20
N PHE A 56 3.72 -8.55 -7.33
CA PHE A 56 2.72 -9.13 -8.23
C PHE A 56 3.16 -9.11 -9.68
N ASP A 57 3.71 -7.98 -10.16
CA ASP A 57 4.23 -7.87 -11.51
C ASP A 57 5.45 -8.79 -11.74
N SER A 58 6.32 -8.93 -10.73
CA SER A 58 7.46 -9.85 -10.79
C SER A 58 7.01 -11.32 -10.86
N LEU A 59 5.97 -11.67 -10.11
CA LEU A 59 5.36 -12.99 -10.15
C LEU A 59 4.72 -13.26 -11.52
N ARG A 60 4.00 -12.27 -12.07
CA ARG A 60 3.42 -12.35 -13.42
C ARG A 60 4.48 -12.54 -14.48
N LEU A 61 5.57 -11.77 -14.42
CA LEU A 61 6.69 -11.91 -15.33
C LEU A 61 7.32 -13.31 -15.24
N THR A 62 7.51 -13.82 -14.01
CA THR A 62 8.06 -15.15 -13.78
C THR A 62 7.17 -16.24 -14.39
N TYR A 63 5.84 -16.12 -14.21
CA TYR A 63 4.89 -17.04 -14.84
C TYR A 63 4.96 -16.98 -16.36
N THR A 64 4.81 -15.80 -16.95
CA THR A 64 4.81 -15.62 -18.41
C THR A 64 6.13 -16.12 -19.02
N SER A 65 7.26 -15.89 -18.36
CA SER A 65 8.58 -16.34 -18.84
C SER A 65 8.75 -17.86 -18.78
N ASN A 66 8.02 -18.56 -17.90
CA ASN A 66 8.08 -20.01 -17.74
C ASN A 66 6.83 -20.72 -18.30
N GLN A 67 5.97 -20.01 -19.02
CA GLN A 67 4.67 -20.53 -19.44
C GLN A 67 4.80 -21.80 -20.29
N GLU A 68 5.74 -21.83 -21.25
CA GLU A 68 5.98 -23.03 -22.06
C GLU A 68 6.40 -24.25 -21.22
N HIS A 69 7.20 -24.04 -20.17
CA HIS A 69 7.64 -25.12 -19.29
C HIS A 69 6.48 -25.66 -18.47
N ILE A 70 5.64 -24.75 -17.96
CA ILE A 70 4.41 -25.08 -17.22
C ILE A 70 3.45 -25.86 -18.12
N GLU A 71 3.25 -25.41 -19.36
CA GLU A 71 2.38 -26.07 -20.34
C GLU A 71 2.90 -27.46 -20.74
N ARG A 72 4.22 -27.67 -20.83
CA ARG A 72 4.80 -28.99 -21.10
C ARG A 72 4.60 -29.98 -19.95
N LEU A 73 4.61 -29.48 -18.71
CA LEU A 73 4.37 -30.28 -17.51
C LEU A 73 2.89 -30.40 -17.15
N ARG A 74 2.01 -29.81 -17.96
CA ARG A 74 0.58 -29.74 -17.72
C ARG A 74 -0.03 -31.14 -17.75
N ASN A 75 -0.69 -31.51 -16.66
CA ASN A 75 -1.54 -32.69 -16.60
C ASN A 75 -3.01 -32.26 -16.59
N ASN A 76 -3.84 -32.86 -17.45
CA ASN A 76 -5.25 -32.46 -17.61
C ASN A 76 -6.11 -32.65 -16.36
N THR A 77 -5.65 -33.45 -15.40
CA THR A 77 -6.40 -33.80 -14.19
C THR A 77 -5.83 -33.20 -12.91
N ARG A 78 -4.59 -32.68 -12.91
CA ARG A 78 -3.92 -32.19 -11.71
C ARG A 78 -2.91 -31.09 -12.04
N LEU A 79 -2.94 -30.03 -11.23
CA LEU A 79 -1.88 -29.02 -11.23
C LEU A 79 -0.57 -29.65 -10.72
N ASN A 80 0.53 -29.30 -11.37
CA ASN A 80 1.86 -29.55 -10.86
C ASN A 80 2.18 -28.62 -9.67
N ASP A 81 3.25 -28.90 -8.93
CA ASP A 81 3.53 -28.16 -7.71
C ASP A 81 3.86 -26.68 -7.98
N MET A 82 4.51 -26.37 -9.11
CA MET A 82 4.75 -24.98 -9.53
C MET A 82 3.46 -24.22 -9.81
N GLU A 83 2.50 -24.84 -10.52
CA GLU A 83 1.18 -24.25 -10.79
C GLU A 83 0.41 -23.99 -9.50
N LYS A 84 0.46 -24.90 -8.52
CA LYS A 84 -0.20 -24.73 -7.22
C LYS A 84 0.42 -23.59 -6.42
N GLU A 85 1.74 -23.56 -6.30
CA GLU A 85 2.45 -22.51 -5.57
C GLU A 85 2.20 -21.15 -6.19
N LEU A 86 2.23 -21.07 -7.52
CA LEU A 86 1.93 -19.84 -8.25
C LEU A 86 0.50 -19.37 -8.01
N LEU A 87 -0.49 -20.26 -8.15
CA LEU A 87 -1.90 -19.93 -7.93
C LEU A 87 -2.13 -19.44 -6.49
N THR A 88 -1.54 -20.13 -5.51
CA THR A 88 -1.60 -19.76 -4.09
C THR A 88 -1.01 -18.38 -3.86
N ALA A 89 0.18 -18.10 -4.41
CA ALA A 89 0.81 -16.79 -4.30
C ALA A 89 -0.04 -15.67 -4.94
N TYR A 90 -0.68 -15.93 -6.08
CA TYR A 90 -1.60 -14.98 -6.71
C TYR A 90 -2.84 -14.69 -5.84
N ASP A 91 -3.45 -15.72 -5.29
CA ASP A 91 -4.62 -15.59 -4.42
C ASP A 91 -4.27 -14.80 -3.15
N ASP A 92 -3.12 -15.11 -2.52
CA ASP A 92 -2.63 -14.41 -1.33
C ASP A 92 -2.34 -12.93 -1.60
N LEU A 93 -1.64 -12.61 -2.70
CA LEU A 93 -1.35 -11.23 -3.08
C LEU A 93 -2.63 -10.46 -3.43
N SER A 94 -3.57 -11.11 -4.12
CA SER A 94 -4.86 -10.51 -4.46
C SER A 94 -5.67 -10.19 -3.19
N LEU A 95 -5.65 -11.09 -2.21
CA LEU A 95 -6.29 -10.86 -0.91
C LEU A 95 -5.65 -9.69 -0.16
N GLN A 96 -4.32 -9.62 -0.12
CA GLN A 96 -3.60 -8.51 0.52
C GLN A 96 -3.90 -7.16 -0.15
N ILE A 97 -3.93 -7.11 -1.49
CA ILE A 97 -4.31 -5.89 -2.23
C ILE A 97 -5.74 -5.47 -1.85
N ASN A 98 -6.67 -6.43 -1.80
CA ASN A 98 -8.06 -6.15 -1.45
C ASN A 98 -8.22 -5.63 -0.01
N HIS A 99 -7.45 -6.17 0.94
CA HIS A 99 -7.42 -5.65 2.32
C HIS A 99 -6.87 -4.23 2.38
N LEU A 100 -5.71 -3.99 1.76
CA LEU A 100 -5.11 -2.65 1.72
C LEU A 100 -6.03 -1.61 1.08
N LYS A 101 -6.69 -1.94 -0.04
CA LYS A 101 -7.67 -1.04 -0.67
C LYS A 101 -8.80 -0.68 0.27
N LYS A 102 -9.36 -1.67 0.98
CA LYS A 102 -10.42 -1.43 1.97
C LYS A 102 -9.92 -0.54 3.10
N ASP A 103 -8.71 -0.75 3.58
CA ASP A 103 -8.15 0.01 4.70
C ASP A 103 -7.80 1.45 4.30
N ILE A 104 -7.23 1.65 3.10
CA ILE A 104 -7.05 2.98 2.48
C ILE A 104 -8.37 3.73 2.45
N THR A 105 -9.43 3.14 1.89
CA THR A 105 -10.75 3.79 1.82
C THR A 105 -11.29 4.16 3.21
N LYS A 106 -11.13 3.29 4.22
CA LYS A 106 -11.55 3.61 5.59
C LYS A 106 -10.75 4.78 6.18
N ILE A 107 -9.44 4.81 5.97
CA ILE A 107 -8.57 5.86 6.49
C ILE A 107 -8.89 7.20 5.82
N GLU A 108 -9.06 7.21 4.49
CA GLU A 108 -9.48 8.38 3.73
C GLU A 108 -10.83 8.93 4.21
N GLN A 109 -11.80 8.06 4.45
CA GLN A 109 -13.10 8.46 5.01
C GLN A 109 -12.97 9.05 6.41
N LYS A 110 -12.10 8.52 7.27
CA LYS A 110 -11.84 9.10 8.61
C LYS A 110 -11.18 10.47 8.50
N ILE A 111 -10.21 10.63 7.62
CA ILE A 111 -9.53 11.91 7.35
C ILE A 111 -10.52 12.95 6.85
N LEU A 112 -11.41 12.59 5.91
CA LEU A 112 -12.45 13.49 5.41
C LEU A 112 -13.38 13.97 6.52
N LYS A 113 -13.88 13.06 7.37
CA LYS A 113 -14.74 13.42 8.51
C LYS A 113 -14.06 14.40 9.47
N LEU A 114 -12.80 14.17 9.80
CA LEU A 114 -12.04 15.07 10.69
C LEU A 114 -11.84 16.46 10.06
N LYS A 115 -11.67 16.56 8.74
CA LYS A 115 -11.58 17.85 8.04
C LYS A 115 -12.90 18.63 8.07
N ASP A 116 -14.03 17.92 7.90
CA ASP A 116 -15.34 18.55 7.94
C ASP A 116 -15.70 19.06 9.35
N GLU A 117 -15.30 18.31 10.39
CA GLU A 117 -15.47 18.70 11.80
C GLU A 117 -14.64 19.94 12.18
N ASP A 118 -13.39 20.04 11.71
CA ASP A 118 -12.52 21.21 11.93
C ASP A 118 -13.01 22.45 11.15
N GLY A 119 -13.63 22.23 9.98
CA GLY A 119 -14.27 23.27 9.17
C GLY A 119 -15.48 23.92 9.85
N MET A 120 -16.30 23.16 10.59
CA MET A 120 -17.51 23.69 11.26
C MET A 120 -17.21 24.54 12.50
N LEU A 121 -16.09 24.30 13.20
CA LEU A 121 -15.70 25.09 14.40
C LEU A 121 -15.18 26.50 14.07
N SER A 122 -14.80 26.77 12.82
CA SER A 122 -14.33 28.09 12.38
C SER A 122 -15.46 29.08 12.05
N SER A 123 -16.72 28.64 12.07
CA SER A 123 -17.88 29.44 11.60
C SER A 123 -18.69 30.12 12.72
N SER A 124 -18.35 29.93 14.01
CA SER A 124 -19.18 30.38 15.14
C SER A 124 -18.56 31.49 16.00
N SER A 125 -17.81 32.42 15.42
CA SER A 125 -17.44 33.69 16.07
C SER A 125 -17.93 34.88 15.25
N SER A 126 -19.24 35.11 15.25
CA SER A 126 -19.87 36.33 14.72
C SER A 126 -21.27 36.55 15.32
N GLU A 127 -21.36 36.71 16.64
CA GLU A 127 -22.52 37.31 17.33
C GLU A 127 -21.95 38.07 18.53
N SER A 128 -22.30 39.29 18.90
CA SER A 128 -23.05 40.41 18.34
C SER A 128 -22.67 41.57 19.28
N TRP A 129 -22.34 42.76 18.78
CA TRP A 129 -22.20 43.95 19.63
C TRP A 129 -23.55 44.66 19.66
N ASP A 130 -24.26 44.58 20.78
CA ASP A 130 -25.27 45.56 21.20
C ASP A 130 -25.31 45.62 22.74
#